data_AF-A0A0P9L819-F1
#
_entry.id   AF-A0A0P9L819-F1
#
_cell.length_a   1.000
_cell.length_b   1.000
_cell.length_c   1.000
_cell.angle_alpha   90.00
_cell.angle_beta   90.00
_cell.angle_gamma   90.00
#
_symmetry.space_group_name_H-M   'P 1'
#
loop_
_entity.id
_entity.type
_entity.pdbx_description
1 polymer ?
#
loop_
_entity_poly.entity_id
_entity_poly.type
_entity_poly.pdbx_seq_one_letter_code
_entity_poly.pdbx_strand_id
1 'polypeptide(L)'
;MADSSFRHWWATPLVGLLGGYLASQVGWPLPWMVGSLLAIILVRCLTPWQLAQIPGGRKCGQLIIGIGIGLHFTPVVIEQVLAHFGLIFIGALVTSLSCLVGVWLMLRTGEDRPTAFFSSMPGGSGEMVNLGARNGAKLSSVAAAQSLRVLAVVLCVPAIFKYLLGDGAPALHSTVVDWRWLAFLLVAGAALAWLWQRLKQPNPWLFGPLLLSAVVSVVWDLKIGLPNGASQLGQLLIGSGLGCHFNREFFRRAPSFLARTLLGTALTMLIAALAALGLSALTHLDVRSLTLGMMPGGIAEMSLTAEVLQLSVPLVTAMQVMRLLFVLFLAEPLYRRWNTRLAD
;
A
#
# COMPACT_ATOMS: atom_id res chain seq x y z
N MET A 1 -1.43 -16.86 -30.42
CA MET A 1 -0.70 -16.03 -29.42
C MET A 1 -1.31 -16.06 -28.01
N ALA A 2 -2.50 -16.65 -27.79
CA ALA A 2 -3.11 -16.74 -26.45
C ALA A 2 -2.60 -17.91 -25.58
N ASP A 3 -2.14 -19.01 -26.19
CA ASP A 3 -1.73 -20.24 -25.46
C ASP A 3 -0.44 -20.11 -24.65
N SER A 4 0.47 -19.21 -25.05
CA SER A 4 1.68 -18.96 -24.26
C SER A 4 1.40 -18.12 -23.02
N SER A 5 0.36 -17.28 -23.01
CA SER A 5 0.02 -16.50 -21.82
C SER A 5 -0.61 -17.39 -20.75
N PHE A 6 -1.61 -18.19 -21.12
CA PHE A 6 -2.32 -19.06 -20.17
C PHE A 6 -1.38 -20.01 -19.42
N ARG A 7 -0.42 -20.62 -20.13
CA ARG A 7 0.58 -21.54 -19.56
C ARG A 7 1.45 -20.97 -18.45
N HIS A 8 1.60 -19.64 -18.34
CA HIS A 8 2.52 -19.03 -17.36
C HIS A 8 1.83 -18.43 -16.13
N TRP A 9 0.53 -18.15 -16.17
CA TRP A 9 -0.18 -17.52 -15.05
C TRP A 9 -1.16 -18.45 -14.31
N TRP A 10 -1.59 -19.59 -14.89
CA TRP A 10 -2.55 -20.51 -14.25
C TRP A 10 -2.06 -21.08 -12.91
N ALA A 11 -0.74 -21.26 -12.76
CA ALA A 11 -0.14 -21.78 -11.53
C ALA A 11 -0.09 -20.73 -10.41
N THR A 12 -0.09 -19.45 -10.76
CA THR A 12 -0.03 -18.33 -9.81
C THR A 12 -1.18 -18.32 -8.79
N PRO A 13 -2.47 -18.42 -9.18
CA PRO A 13 -3.57 -18.49 -8.21
C PRO A 13 -3.51 -19.75 -7.35
N LEU A 14 -3.07 -20.90 -7.89
CA LEU A 14 -2.97 -22.14 -7.11
C LEU A 14 -1.89 -22.06 -6.02
N VAL A 15 -0.70 -21.58 -6.39
CA VAL A 15 0.40 -21.33 -5.45
C VAL A 15 -0.01 -20.26 -4.43
N GLY A 16 -0.69 -19.20 -4.90
CA GLY A 16 -1.22 -18.14 -4.04
C GLY A 16 -2.24 -18.66 -3.02
N LEU A 17 -3.19 -19.51 -3.46
CA LEU A 17 -4.21 -20.11 -2.61
C LEU A 17 -3.59 -21.04 -1.56
N LEU A 18 -2.64 -21.89 -1.96
CA LEU A 18 -1.89 -22.74 -1.04
C LEU A 18 -1.12 -21.91 0.00
N GLY A 19 -0.43 -20.86 -0.45
CA GLY A 19 0.28 -19.95 0.44
C GLY A 19 -0.65 -19.25 1.44
N GLY A 20 -1.78 -18.73 0.95
CA GLY A 20 -2.79 -18.08 1.78
C GLY A 20 -3.41 -19.04 2.80
N TYR A 21 -3.71 -20.28 2.38
CA TYR A 21 -4.23 -21.32 3.26
C TYR A 21 -3.20 -21.69 4.35
N LEU A 22 -1.94 -21.94 4.00
CA LEU A 22 -0.89 -22.23 4.97
C LEU A 22 -0.69 -21.08 5.97
N ALA A 23 -0.66 -19.84 5.48
CA ALA A 23 -0.56 -18.66 6.35
C ALA A 23 -1.78 -18.51 7.29
N SER A 24 -2.97 -18.94 6.84
CA SER A 24 -4.18 -18.93 7.67
C SER A 24 -4.09 -19.94 8.82
N GLN A 25 -3.47 -21.10 8.60
CA GLN A 25 -3.25 -22.12 9.63
C GLN A 25 -2.21 -21.68 10.67
N VAL A 26 -1.17 -20.96 10.22
CA VAL A 26 -0.16 -20.36 11.12
C VAL A 26 -0.76 -19.20 11.95
N GLY A 27 -1.92 -18.69 11.56
CA GLY A 27 -2.53 -17.53 12.18
C GLY A 27 -1.77 -16.23 11.88
N TRP A 28 -1.08 -16.15 10.73
CA TRP A 28 -0.40 -14.91 10.34
C TRP A 28 -1.43 -13.82 9.99
N PRO A 29 -1.21 -12.54 10.39
CA PRO A 29 -2.12 -11.44 10.02
C PRO A 29 -2.14 -11.22 8.51
N LEU A 30 -3.33 -10.98 7.93
CA LEU A 30 -3.53 -10.90 6.47
C LEU A 30 -3.02 -12.15 5.72
N PRO A 31 -3.49 -13.35 6.08
CA PRO A 31 -2.91 -14.61 5.61
C PRO A 31 -2.99 -14.74 4.08
N TRP A 32 -4.09 -14.30 3.46
CA TRP A 32 -4.27 -14.40 2.02
C TRP A 32 -3.35 -13.46 1.23
N MET A 33 -3.03 -12.29 1.76
CA MET A 33 -2.11 -11.34 1.11
C MET A 33 -0.65 -11.75 1.32
N VAL A 34 -0.26 -11.97 2.58
CA VAL A 34 1.12 -12.31 2.94
C VAL A 34 1.48 -13.73 2.47
N GLY A 35 0.59 -14.69 2.68
CA GLY A 35 0.80 -16.08 2.30
C GLY A 35 0.93 -16.26 0.79
N SER A 36 0.06 -15.63 0.00
CA SER A 36 0.15 -15.71 -1.46
C SER A 36 1.42 -15.05 -1.99
N LEU A 37 1.77 -13.88 -1.44
CA LEU A 37 3.01 -13.18 -1.76
C LEU A 37 4.23 -14.06 -1.45
N LEU A 38 4.33 -14.62 -0.26
CA LEU A 38 5.49 -15.42 0.16
C LEU A 38 5.61 -16.71 -0.65
N ALA A 39 4.49 -17.41 -0.88
CA ALA A 39 4.50 -18.63 -1.69
C ALA A 39 5.00 -18.38 -3.11
N ILE A 40 4.54 -17.31 -3.76
CA ILE A 40 4.99 -16.95 -5.11
C ILE A 40 6.47 -16.55 -5.11
N ILE A 41 6.93 -15.78 -4.13
CA ILE A 41 8.35 -15.42 -4.00
C ILE A 41 9.20 -16.69 -3.83
N LEU A 42 8.80 -17.61 -2.96
CA LEU A 42 9.50 -18.87 -2.71
C LEU A 42 9.61 -19.70 -3.99
N VAL A 43 8.50 -19.91 -4.70
CA VAL A 43 8.52 -20.66 -5.97
C VAL A 43 9.45 -19.98 -6.97
N ARG A 44 9.36 -18.66 -7.17
CA ARG A 44 10.18 -17.94 -8.16
C ARG A 44 11.67 -17.81 -7.79
N CYS A 45 12.01 -17.98 -6.52
CA CYS A 45 13.39 -17.92 -6.03
C CYS A 45 14.06 -19.30 -5.97
N LEU A 46 13.31 -20.35 -5.61
CA LEU A 46 13.83 -21.69 -5.39
C LEU A 46 13.70 -22.60 -6.61
N THR A 47 12.74 -22.31 -7.50
CA THR A 47 12.48 -23.10 -8.69
C THR A 47 12.74 -22.28 -9.95
N PRO A 48 12.98 -22.93 -11.11
CA PRO A 48 13.06 -22.23 -12.40
C PRO A 48 11.72 -21.66 -12.87
N TRP A 49 10.60 -21.95 -12.19
CA TRP A 49 9.28 -21.48 -12.60
C TRP A 49 9.11 -19.99 -12.34
N GLN A 50 9.08 -19.21 -13.43
CA GLN A 50 8.77 -17.79 -13.40
C GLN A 50 7.25 -17.58 -13.50
N LEU A 51 6.57 -17.72 -12.35
CA LEU A 51 5.14 -17.45 -12.23
C LEU A 51 4.81 -16.04 -12.72
N ALA A 52 3.90 -15.95 -13.70
CA ALA A 52 3.47 -14.68 -14.28
C ALA A 52 2.28 -14.09 -13.51
N GLN A 53 2.14 -12.77 -13.56
CA GLN A 53 0.99 -12.08 -12.99
C GLN A 53 -0.30 -12.53 -13.69
N ILE A 54 -1.36 -12.71 -12.90
CA ILE A 54 -2.71 -12.95 -13.43
C ILE A 54 -3.13 -11.69 -14.22
N PRO A 55 -3.52 -11.81 -15.50
CA PRO A 55 -3.95 -10.67 -16.30
C PRO A 55 -5.09 -9.92 -15.60
N GLY A 56 -4.85 -8.65 -15.24
CA GLY A 56 -5.83 -7.84 -14.52
C GLY A 56 -6.06 -8.22 -13.05
N GLY A 57 -5.45 -9.30 -12.52
CA GLY A 57 -5.70 -9.78 -11.16
C GLY A 57 -5.49 -8.72 -10.10
N ARG A 58 -4.34 -8.02 -10.11
CA ARG A 58 -4.06 -6.90 -9.19
C ARG A 58 -5.10 -5.78 -9.30
N LYS A 59 -5.57 -5.46 -10.51
CA LYS A 59 -6.59 -4.41 -10.73
C LYS A 59 -7.93 -4.82 -10.14
N CYS A 60 -8.35 -6.06 -10.36
CA CYS A 60 -9.56 -6.63 -9.75
C CYS A 60 -9.46 -6.66 -8.22
N GLY A 61 -8.30 -7.05 -7.69
CA GLY A 61 -8.07 -7.03 -6.24
C GLY A 61 -8.17 -5.61 -5.67
N GLN A 62 -7.52 -4.63 -6.31
CA GLN A 62 -7.62 -3.22 -5.92
C GLN A 62 -9.05 -2.67 -6.02
N LEU A 63 -9.84 -3.09 -7.01
CA LEU A 63 -11.24 -2.72 -7.16
C LEU A 63 -12.07 -3.21 -5.97
N ILE A 64 -11.95 -4.50 -5.63
CA ILE A 64 -12.67 -5.11 -4.51
C ILE A 64 -12.29 -4.45 -3.17
N ILE A 65 -10.98 -4.32 -2.93
CA ILE A 65 -10.47 -3.71 -1.70
C ILE A 65 -10.81 -2.23 -1.62
N GLY A 66 -10.76 -1.50 -2.74
CA GLY A 66 -11.15 -0.08 -2.80
C GLY A 66 -12.61 0.11 -2.41
N ILE A 67 -13.52 -0.71 -2.95
CA ILE A 67 -14.94 -0.69 -2.57
C ILE A 67 -15.09 -0.96 -1.08
N GLY A 68 -14.45 -2.04 -0.58
CA GLY A 68 -14.48 -2.41 0.83
C GLY A 68 -14.07 -1.25 1.74
N ILE A 69 -12.89 -0.67 1.49
CA ILE A 69 -12.38 0.48 2.24
C ILE A 69 -13.35 1.66 2.21
N GLY A 70 -13.89 2.01 1.04
CA GLY A 70 -14.80 3.15 0.93
C GLY A 70 -16.14 2.94 1.64
N LEU A 71 -16.61 1.70 1.78
CA LEU A 71 -17.80 1.37 2.60
C LEU A 71 -17.60 1.61 4.11
N HIS A 72 -16.35 1.77 4.58
CA HIS A 72 -16.10 2.20 5.97
C HIS A 72 -16.33 3.71 6.19
N PHE A 73 -16.46 4.50 5.12
CA PHE A 73 -16.72 5.93 5.25
C PHE A 73 -18.23 6.14 5.43
N THR A 74 -18.63 6.42 6.66
CA THR A 74 -19.99 6.85 7.01
C THR A 74 -20.00 8.35 7.29
N PRO A 75 -21.17 9.02 7.31
CA PRO A 75 -21.27 10.44 7.61
C PRO A 75 -20.57 10.82 8.93
N VAL A 76 -20.78 10.02 9.98
CA VAL A 76 -20.17 10.21 11.31
C VAL A 76 -18.64 10.11 11.24
N VAL A 77 -18.12 9.14 10.48
CA VAL A 77 -16.67 8.97 10.37
C VAL A 77 -16.04 10.09 9.54
N ILE A 78 -16.72 10.60 8.50
CA ILE A 78 -16.23 11.77 7.76
C ILE A 78 -16.15 13.00 8.66
N GLU A 79 -17.15 13.23 9.50
CA GLU A 79 -17.12 14.34 10.47
C GLU A 79 -15.90 14.22 11.41
N GLN A 80 -15.61 13.01 11.90
CA GLN A 80 -14.42 12.74 12.72
C GLN A 80 -13.12 12.98 11.94
N VAL A 81 -13.04 12.55 10.68
CA VAL A 81 -11.85 12.76 9.82
C VAL A 81 -11.65 14.25 9.56
N LEU A 82 -12.71 15.02 9.33
CA LEU A 82 -12.66 16.46 9.14
C LEU A 82 -12.25 17.20 10.42
N ALA A 83 -12.80 16.80 11.57
CA ALA A 83 -12.44 17.37 12.87
C ALA A 83 -10.95 17.17 13.20
N HIS A 84 -10.37 16.04 12.78
CA HIS A 84 -8.96 15.71 12.99
C HIS A 84 -8.08 16.03 11.77
N PHE A 85 -8.58 16.81 10.81
CA PHE A 85 -7.86 17.10 9.56
C PHE A 85 -6.47 17.71 9.81
N GLY A 86 -6.35 18.61 10.79
CA GLY A 86 -5.07 19.21 11.17
C GLY A 86 -4.04 18.18 11.63
N LEU A 87 -4.46 17.18 12.39
CA LEU A 87 -3.61 16.07 12.81
C LEU A 87 -3.20 15.21 11.61
N ILE A 88 -4.15 14.85 10.75
CA ILE A 88 -3.90 14.05 9.55
C ILE A 88 -2.87 14.76 8.66
N PHE A 89 -3.03 16.07 8.50
CA PHE A 89 -2.10 16.93 7.76
C PHE A 89 -0.69 16.91 8.38
N ILE A 90 -0.56 17.14 9.69
CA ILE A 90 0.73 17.12 10.39
C ILE A 90 1.38 15.73 10.30
N GLY A 91 0.63 14.66 10.54
CA GLY A 91 1.11 13.29 10.45
C GLY A 91 1.60 12.94 9.04
N ALA A 92 0.84 13.33 8.01
CA ALA A 92 1.24 13.19 6.61
C ALA A 92 2.50 14.00 6.28
N LEU A 93 2.65 15.20 6.85
CA LEU A 93 3.82 16.05 6.64
C LEU A 93 5.06 15.45 7.28
N VAL A 94 4.99 15.08 8.56
CA VAL A 94 6.11 14.46 9.30
C VAL A 94 6.59 13.20 8.60
N THR A 95 5.66 12.35 8.14
CA THR A 95 6.01 11.10 7.45
C THR A 95 6.52 11.32 6.03
N SER A 96 6.08 12.38 5.34
CA SER A 96 6.65 12.77 4.05
C SER A 96 8.08 13.29 4.22
N LEU A 97 8.34 14.08 5.27
CA LEU A 97 9.66 14.62 5.57
C LEU A 97 10.63 13.58 6.13
N SER A 98 10.15 12.55 6.85
CA SER A 98 11.01 11.49 7.37
C SER A 98 11.76 10.74 6.26
N CYS A 99 11.22 10.75 5.04
CA CYS A 99 11.85 10.12 3.88
C CYS A 99 13.16 10.80 3.45
N LEU A 100 13.40 12.05 3.88
CA LEU A 100 14.69 12.73 3.72
C LEU A 100 15.82 11.98 4.44
N VAL A 101 15.52 11.23 5.51
CA VAL A 101 16.50 10.35 6.17
C VAL A 101 16.96 9.23 5.23
N GLY A 102 16.03 8.65 4.46
CA GLY A 102 16.35 7.67 3.43
C GLY A 102 17.22 8.26 2.32
N VAL A 103 16.87 9.47 1.85
CA VAL A 103 17.67 10.19 0.84
C VAL A 103 19.08 10.45 1.35
N TRP A 104 19.21 10.96 2.58
CA TRP A 104 20.50 11.22 3.22
C TRP A 104 21.35 9.95 3.36
N LEU A 105 20.73 8.84 3.76
CA LEU A 105 21.40 7.54 3.88
C LEU A 105 21.93 7.07 2.51
N MET A 106 21.13 7.17 1.46
CA MET A 106 21.53 6.77 0.11
C MET A 106 22.69 7.64 -0.42
N LEU A 107 22.61 8.95 -0.23
CA LEU A 107 23.66 9.88 -0.62
C LEU A 107 24.99 9.63 0.11
N ARG A 108 24.94 9.39 1.42
CA ARG A 108 26.13 9.06 2.24
C ARG A 108 26.86 7.82 1.73
N THR A 109 26.16 6.95 1.01
CA THR A 109 26.70 5.69 0.50
C THR A 109 27.13 5.74 -0.97
N GLY A 110 27.13 6.94 -1.58
CA GLY A 110 27.64 7.18 -2.92
C GLY A 110 26.64 6.94 -4.06
N GLU A 111 25.35 6.77 -3.76
CA GLU A 111 24.33 6.70 -4.81
C GLU A 111 24.11 8.06 -5.47
N ASP A 112 23.77 8.03 -6.75
CA ASP A 112 23.46 9.25 -7.50
C ASP A 112 22.22 9.95 -6.92
N ARG A 113 22.24 11.28 -6.92
CA ARG A 113 21.19 12.14 -6.36
C ARG A 113 19.77 11.76 -6.84
N PRO A 114 19.51 11.59 -8.14
CA PRO A 114 18.17 11.21 -8.58
C PRO A 114 17.76 9.84 -8.07
N THR A 115 18.64 8.82 -8.12
CA THR A 115 18.32 7.49 -7.57
C THR A 115 18.08 7.55 -6.07
N ALA A 116 18.90 8.26 -5.29
CA ALA A 116 18.72 8.42 -3.85
C ALA A 116 17.37 9.06 -3.50
N PHE A 117 16.97 10.10 -4.24
CA PHE A 117 15.72 10.81 -4.00
C PHE A 117 14.49 9.96 -4.34
N PHE A 118 14.40 9.46 -5.59
CA PHE A 118 13.22 8.74 -6.06
C PHE A 118 13.10 7.31 -5.50
N SER A 119 14.20 6.70 -5.05
CA SER A 119 14.14 5.41 -4.35
C SER A 119 13.64 5.52 -2.91
N SER A 120 13.89 6.66 -2.25
CA SER A 120 13.52 6.86 -0.84
C SER A 120 12.19 7.56 -0.65
N MET A 121 11.71 8.33 -1.64
CA MET A 121 10.40 8.96 -1.54
C MET A 121 9.25 7.95 -1.57
N PRO A 122 8.23 8.10 -0.70
CA PRO A 122 7.13 7.16 -0.62
C PRO A 122 6.10 7.51 -1.70
N GLY A 123 6.21 6.88 -2.86
CA GLY A 123 5.29 7.08 -3.98
C GLY A 123 4.80 5.77 -4.58
N GLY A 124 3.85 5.87 -5.51
CA GLY A 124 3.50 4.74 -6.36
C GLY A 124 4.73 4.29 -7.15
N SER A 125 5.04 2.98 -7.13
CA SER A 125 6.27 2.46 -7.74
C SER A 125 6.42 2.85 -9.22
N GLY A 126 5.31 2.85 -9.98
CA GLY A 126 5.32 3.31 -11.38
C GLY A 126 5.59 4.82 -11.54
N GLU A 127 5.08 5.64 -10.63
CA GLU A 127 5.24 7.10 -10.67
C GLU A 127 6.69 7.49 -10.35
N MET A 128 7.25 6.92 -9.29
CA MET A 128 8.64 7.21 -8.89
C MET A 128 9.64 6.73 -9.95
N VAL A 129 9.34 5.64 -10.66
CA VAL A 129 10.16 5.19 -11.79
C VAL A 129 10.02 6.15 -12.99
N ASN A 130 8.82 6.66 -13.29
CA ASN A 130 8.62 7.63 -14.37
C ASN A 130 9.32 8.97 -14.08
N LEU A 131 9.13 9.51 -12.87
CA LEU A 131 9.81 10.72 -12.42
C LEU A 131 11.32 10.51 -12.36
N GLY A 132 11.78 9.34 -11.91
CA GLY A 132 13.19 8.95 -11.96
C GLY A 132 13.74 8.96 -13.39
N ALA A 133 13.01 8.42 -14.37
CA ALA A 133 13.42 8.40 -15.77
C ALA A 133 13.63 9.80 -16.35
N ARG A 134 12.75 10.75 -16.01
CA ARG A 134 12.85 12.14 -16.45
C ARG A 134 14.05 12.88 -15.84
N ASN A 135 14.54 12.42 -14.69
CA ASN A 135 15.59 13.08 -13.92
C ASN A 135 16.92 12.29 -13.89
N GLY A 136 17.06 11.25 -14.73
CA GLY A 136 18.30 10.49 -14.87
C GLY A 136 18.57 9.44 -13.78
N ALA A 137 17.55 8.99 -13.04
CA ALA A 137 17.70 7.93 -12.04
C ALA A 137 17.91 6.55 -12.66
N LYS A 138 18.60 5.66 -11.93
CA LYS A 138 18.68 4.23 -12.26
C LYS A 138 17.35 3.55 -11.98
N LEU A 139 16.55 3.36 -13.02
CA LEU A 139 15.17 2.84 -12.95
C LEU A 139 15.06 1.49 -12.23
N SER A 140 16.02 0.59 -12.44
CA SER A 140 16.05 -0.71 -11.79
C SER A 140 16.22 -0.59 -10.26
N SER A 141 17.05 0.35 -9.80
CA SER A 141 17.29 0.59 -8.38
C SER A 141 16.09 1.25 -7.72
N VAL A 142 15.47 2.23 -8.40
CA VAL A 142 14.23 2.87 -7.91
C VAL A 142 13.10 1.85 -7.80
N ALA A 143 12.86 1.06 -8.86
CA ALA A 143 11.84 0.02 -8.84
C ALA A 143 12.10 -1.03 -7.75
N ALA A 144 13.38 -1.41 -7.56
CA ALA A 144 13.77 -2.36 -6.54
C ALA A 144 13.57 -1.83 -5.12
N ALA A 145 13.97 -0.60 -4.85
CA ALA A 145 13.78 0.02 -3.55
C ALA A 145 12.30 0.13 -3.19
N GLN A 146 11.46 0.59 -4.13
CA GLN A 146 10.02 0.72 -3.92
C GLN A 146 9.35 -0.62 -3.69
N SER A 147 9.73 -1.65 -4.45
CA SER A 147 9.18 -3.01 -4.29
C SER A 147 9.61 -3.60 -2.94
N LEU A 148 10.90 -3.51 -2.61
CA LEU A 148 11.45 -4.04 -1.36
C LEU A 148 10.85 -3.35 -0.12
N ARG A 149 10.63 -2.04 -0.18
CA ARG A 149 9.95 -1.30 0.87
C ARG A 149 8.53 -1.82 1.10
N VAL A 150 7.74 -1.98 0.03
CA VAL A 150 6.39 -2.53 0.13
C VAL A 150 6.43 -3.95 0.69
N LEU A 151 7.37 -4.79 0.24
CA LEU A 151 7.57 -6.13 0.78
C LEU A 151 7.86 -6.12 2.29
N ALA A 152 8.84 -5.33 2.72
CA ALA A 152 9.22 -5.23 4.13
C ALA A 152 8.05 -4.75 5.00
N VAL A 153 7.32 -3.74 4.54
CA VAL A 153 6.17 -3.18 5.24
C VAL A 153 5.04 -4.22 5.35
N VAL A 154 4.69 -4.88 4.25
CA VAL A 154 3.61 -5.89 4.22
C VAL A 154 3.90 -7.08 5.12
N LEU A 155 5.16 -7.49 5.24
CA LEU A 155 5.56 -8.61 6.10
C LEU A 155 5.67 -8.19 7.56
N CYS A 156 6.32 -7.06 7.83
CA CYS A 156 6.67 -6.67 9.19
C CYS A 156 5.54 -5.95 9.91
N VAL A 157 4.83 -5.01 9.26
CA VAL A 157 3.84 -4.16 9.96
C VAL A 157 2.70 -4.96 10.56
N PRO A 158 1.99 -5.84 9.81
CA PRO A 158 0.89 -6.61 10.39
C PRO A 158 1.37 -7.52 11.52
N ALA A 159 2.55 -8.13 11.37
CA ALA A 159 3.14 -9.01 12.39
C ALA A 159 3.52 -8.25 13.66
N ILE A 160 4.20 -7.11 13.54
CA ILE A 160 4.55 -6.24 14.68
C ILE A 160 3.28 -5.86 15.44
N PHE A 161 2.25 -5.40 14.73
CA PHE A 161 1.02 -4.97 15.41
C PHE A 161 0.29 -6.13 16.10
N LYS A 162 0.12 -7.27 15.41
CA LYS A 162 -0.57 -8.42 15.99
C LYS A 162 0.15 -8.95 17.23
N TYR A 163 1.46 -9.19 17.12
CA TYR A 163 2.21 -9.88 18.17
C TYR A 163 2.70 -8.96 19.29
N LEU A 164 2.98 -7.68 19.00
CA LEU A 164 3.54 -6.74 19.98
C LEU A 164 2.49 -5.81 20.58
N LEU A 165 1.45 -5.42 19.82
CA LEU A 165 0.42 -4.50 20.29
C LEU A 165 -0.90 -5.21 20.60
N GLY A 166 -1.14 -6.44 20.13
CA GLY A 166 -2.38 -7.19 20.35
C GLY A 166 -3.55 -6.70 19.50
N ASP A 167 -4.70 -7.36 19.64
CA ASP A 167 -5.91 -7.03 18.86
C ASP A 167 -6.53 -5.71 19.33
N GLY A 168 -7.07 -4.92 18.39
CA GLY A 168 -7.85 -3.71 18.69
C GLY A 168 -9.24 -4.06 19.26
N ALA A 169 -9.95 -3.04 19.76
CA ALA A 169 -11.35 -3.22 20.13
C ALA A 169 -12.16 -3.57 18.87
N PRO A 170 -13.08 -4.57 18.92
CA PRO A 170 -13.83 -4.99 17.74
C PRO A 170 -14.64 -3.81 17.18
N ALA A 171 -14.36 -3.45 15.93
CA ALA A 171 -15.14 -2.45 15.22
C ALA A 171 -16.42 -3.12 14.68
N LEU A 172 -17.56 -2.45 14.86
CA LEU A 172 -18.86 -2.88 14.34
C LEU A 172 -18.85 -2.82 12.81
N HIS A 173 -18.58 -3.95 12.17
CA HIS A 173 -18.70 -4.09 10.73
C HIS A 173 -20.12 -4.56 10.38
N SER A 174 -20.77 -3.86 9.46
CA SER A 174 -22.07 -4.33 8.95
C SER A 174 -21.83 -5.59 8.12
N THR A 175 -22.36 -6.71 8.59
CA THR A 175 -22.35 -8.00 7.86
C THR A 175 -23.47 -8.07 6.81
N VAL A 176 -24.30 -7.02 6.74
CA VAL A 176 -25.40 -6.93 5.79
C VAL A 176 -24.83 -6.70 4.40
N VAL A 177 -25.15 -7.60 3.48
CA VAL A 177 -24.70 -7.56 2.10
C VAL A 177 -25.90 -7.19 1.23
N ASP A 178 -25.84 -6.04 0.57
CA ASP A 178 -26.81 -5.69 -0.47
C ASP A 178 -26.17 -5.87 -1.86
N TRP A 179 -26.59 -6.93 -2.55
CA TRP A 179 -26.08 -7.26 -3.87
C TRP A 179 -26.37 -6.22 -4.95
N ARG A 180 -27.45 -5.44 -4.81
CA ARG A 180 -27.81 -4.42 -5.80
C ARG A 180 -26.84 -3.26 -5.73
N TRP A 181 -26.58 -2.77 -4.52
CA TRP A 181 -25.58 -1.73 -4.29
C TRP A 181 -24.17 -2.21 -4.61
N LEU A 182 -23.81 -3.44 -4.26
CA LEU A 182 -22.49 -3.99 -4.59
C LEU A 182 -22.29 -4.15 -6.10
N ALA A 183 -23.30 -4.62 -6.85
CA ALA A 183 -23.22 -4.69 -8.30
C ALA A 183 -23.06 -3.30 -8.93
N PHE A 184 -23.81 -2.31 -8.42
CA PHE A 184 -23.66 -0.92 -8.83
C PHE A 184 -22.24 -0.39 -8.55
N LEU A 185 -21.73 -0.57 -7.31
CA LEU A 185 -20.40 -0.12 -6.91
C LEU A 185 -19.28 -0.81 -7.70
N LEU A 186 -19.44 -2.08 -8.06
CA LEU A 186 -18.48 -2.80 -8.90
C LEU A 186 -18.42 -2.22 -10.31
N VAL A 187 -19.57 -2.04 -10.96
CA VAL A 187 -19.64 -1.54 -12.34
C VAL A 187 -19.23 -0.07 -12.40
N ALA A 188 -19.84 0.77 -11.57
CA ALA A 188 -19.54 2.20 -11.54
C ALA A 188 -18.12 2.46 -11.01
N GLY A 189 -17.64 1.67 -10.05
CA GLY A 189 -16.27 1.74 -9.54
C GLY A 189 -15.25 1.37 -10.60
N ALA A 190 -15.50 0.31 -11.40
CA ALA A 190 -14.66 -0.06 -12.52
C ALA A 190 -14.67 1.01 -13.63
N ALA A 191 -15.83 1.59 -13.94
CA ALA A 191 -15.95 2.69 -14.90
C ALA A 191 -15.16 3.93 -14.44
N LEU A 192 -15.28 4.30 -13.17
CA LEU A 192 -14.54 5.42 -12.59
C LEU A 192 -13.03 5.12 -12.53
N ALA A 193 -12.62 3.90 -12.15
CA ALA A 193 -11.23 3.48 -12.19
C ALA A 193 -10.63 3.61 -13.60
N TRP A 194 -11.40 3.22 -14.62
CA TRP A 194 -10.98 3.34 -16.00
C TRP A 194 -10.85 4.81 -16.45
N LEU A 195 -11.80 5.67 -16.07
CA LEU A 195 -11.71 7.11 -16.29
C LEU A 195 -10.49 7.71 -15.57
N TRP A 196 -10.27 7.34 -14.31
CA TRP A 196 -9.13 7.76 -13.49
C TRP A 196 -7.80 7.34 -14.11
N GLN A 197 -7.76 6.13 -14.69
CA GLN A 197 -6.61 5.63 -15.43
C GLN A 197 -6.33 6.47 -16.68
N ARG A 198 -7.36 6.90 -17.41
CA ARG A 198 -7.20 7.81 -18.57
C ARG A 198 -6.68 9.18 -18.17
N LEU A 199 -7.07 9.68 -17.00
CA LEU A 199 -6.57 10.93 -16.43
C LEU A 199 -5.13 10.84 -15.88
N LYS A 200 -4.47 9.68 -16.03
CA LYS A 200 -3.09 9.41 -15.56
C LYS A 200 -2.89 9.69 -14.06
N GLN A 201 -3.94 9.51 -13.28
CA GLN A 201 -3.92 9.70 -11.84
C GLN A 201 -3.30 8.49 -11.11
N PRO A 202 -2.72 8.67 -9.91
CA PRO A 202 -2.06 7.60 -9.18
C PRO A 202 -3.04 6.51 -8.73
N ASN A 203 -2.62 5.25 -8.83
CA ASN A 203 -3.34 4.06 -8.34
C ASN A 203 -4.86 4.05 -8.66
N PRO A 204 -5.25 4.15 -9.95
CA PRO A 204 -6.63 4.43 -10.35
C PRO A 204 -7.61 3.31 -9.98
N TRP A 205 -7.16 2.06 -10.00
CA TRP A 205 -7.97 0.89 -9.67
C TRP A 205 -8.24 0.71 -8.18
N LEU A 206 -7.56 1.46 -7.31
CA LEU A 206 -7.89 1.54 -5.88
C LEU A 206 -8.65 2.83 -5.56
N PHE A 207 -8.14 3.98 -6.03
CA PHE A 207 -8.71 5.29 -5.69
C PHE A 207 -10.09 5.54 -6.28
N GLY A 208 -10.30 5.20 -7.56
CA GLY A 208 -11.60 5.41 -8.21
C GLY A 208 -12.72 4.71 -7.44
N PRO A 209 -12.63 3.38 -7.24
CA PRO A 209 -13.65 2.63 -6.52
C PRO A 209 -13.82 3.07 -5.07
N LEU A 210 -12.73 3.39 -4.37
CA LEU A 210 -12.75 3.88 -3.00
C LEU A 210 -13.49 5.22 -2.88
N LEU A 211 -13.18 6.19 -3.75
CA LEU A 211 -13.84 7.49 -3.72
C LEU A 211 -15.33 7.36 -4.04
N LEU A 212 -15.66 6.54 -5.05
CA LEU A 212 -17.05 6.29 -5.38
C LEU A 212 -17.81 5.65 -4.21
N SER A 213 -17.29 4.55 -3.66
CA SER A 213 -17.99 3.86 -2.56
C SER A 213 -18.04 4.72 -1.30
N ALA A 214 -17.02 5.52 -1.00
CA ALA A 214 -17.06 6.48 0.10
C ALA A 214 -18.15 7.55 -0.10
N VAL A 215 -18.23 8.17 -1.28
CA VAL A 215 -19.27 9.18 -1.56
C VAL A 215 -20.66 8.57 -1.49
N VAL A 216 -20.86 7.40 -2.12
CA VAL A 216 -22.16 6.73 -2.11
C VAL A 216 -22.53 6.29 -0.68
N SER A 217 -21.57 5.76 0.08
CA SER A 217 -21.78 5.34 1.46
C SER A 217 -22.20 6.51 2.37
N VAL A 218 -21.58 7.68 2.19
CA VAL A 218 -21.92 8.88 2.95
C VAL A 218 -23.26 9.47 2.53
N VAL A 219 -23.53 9.59 1.23
CA VAL A 219 -24.76 10.24 0.72
C VAL A 219 -26.01 9.41 1.03
N TRP A 220 -25.91 8.08 0.96
CA TRP A 220 -27.03 7.17 1.17
C TRP A 220 -27.00 6.44 2.52
N ASP A 221 -26.11 6.81 3.45
CA ASP A 221 -25.86 6.14 4.74
C ASP A 221 -25.82 4.60 4.61
N LEU A 222 -25.04 4.11 3.64
CA LEU A 222 -24.99 2.67 3.35
C LEU A 222 -24.30 1.92 4.48
N LYS A 223 -25.06 1.09 5.19
CA LYS A 223 -24.56 0.15 6.21
C LYS A 223 -24.40 -1.23 5.62
N ILE A 224 -23.64 -1.32 4.53
CA ILE A 224 -23.38 -2.58 3.82
C ILE A 224 -21.90 -2.94 3.90
N GLY A 225 -21.62 -4.22 4.01
CA GLY A 225 -20.27 -4.78 3.97
C GLY A 225 -19.97 -5.49 2.66
N LEU A 226 -18.69 -5.82 2.46
CA LEU A 226 -18.32 -6.80 1.46
C LEU A 226 -18.83 -8.20 1.86
N PRO A 227 -19.19 -9.06 0.90
CA PRO A 227 -19.56 -10.43 1.21
C PRO A 227 -18.36 -11.21 1.74
N ASN A 228 -18.66 -12.24 2.53
CA ASN A 228 -17.66 -13.14 3.09
C ASN A 228 -16.76 -13.68 1.97
N GLY A 229 -15.45 -13.53 2.14
CA GLY A 229 -14.44 -13.97 1.17
C GLY A 229 -14.03 -12.95 0.11
N ALA A 230 -14.78 -11.86 -0.13
CA ALA A 230 -14.38 -10.87 -1.13
C ALA A 230 -13.08 -10.14 -0.75
N SER A 231 -12.93 -9.71 0.52
CA SER A 231 -11.66 -9.12 1.00
C SER A 231 -10.50 -10.12 0.89
N GLN A 232 -10.74 -11.41 1.16
CA GLN A 232 -9.74 -12.48 1.03
C GLN A 232 -9.30 -12.70 -0.41
N LEU A 233 -10.25 -12.68 -1.36
CA LEU A 233 -9.95 -12.74 -2.80
C LEU A 233 -9.17 -11.50 -3.26
N GLY A 234 -9.53 -10.31 -2.79
CA GLY A 234 -8.81 -9.08 -3.07
C GLY A 234 -7.36 -9.13 -2.57
N GLN A 235 -7.16 -9.59 -1.33
CA GLN A 235 -5.87 -9.84 -0.71
C GLN A 235 -5.03 -10.86 -1.51
N LEU A 236 -5.63 -11.98 -1.90
CA LEU A 236 -4.99 -13.02 -2.72
C LEU A 236 -4.49 -12.45 -4.05
N LEU A 237 -5.33 -11.69 -4.76
CA LEU A 237 -5.00 -11.12 -6.07
C LEU A 237 -3.90 -10.05 -5.98
N ILE A 238 -3.94 -9.19 -4.96
CA ILE A 238 -2.92 -8.17 -4.71
C ILE A 238 -1.59 -8.83 -4.32
N GLY A 239 -1.63 -9.74 -3.34
CA GLY A 239 -0.45 -10.47 -2.85
C GLY A 239 0.22 -11.27 -3.97
N SER A 240 -0.58 -11.96 -4.79
CA SER A 240 -0.07 -12.72 -5.93
C SER A 240 0.59 -11.84 -6.99
N GLY A 241 -0.05 -10.70 -7.31
CA GLY A 241 0.53 -9.75 -8.26
C GLY A 241 1.84 -9.15 -7.74
N LEU A 242 1.90 -8.80 -6.46
CA LEU A 242 3.09 -8.23 -5.82
C LEU A 242 4.24 -9.24 -5.72
N GLY A 243 3.96 -10.51 -5.38
CA GLY A 243 4.97 -11.58 -5.33
C GLY A 243 5.67 -11.81 -6.68
N CYS A 244 4.94 -11.65 -7.79
CA CYS A 244 5.49 -11.71 -9.15
C CYS A 244 6.46 -10.57 -9.52
N HIS A 245 6.76 -9.62 -8.62
CA HIS A 245 7.85 -8.66 -8.84
C HIS A 245 9.22 -9.17 -8.35
N PHE A 246 9.27 -10.18 -7.48
CA PHE A 246 10.51 -10.65 -6.87
C PHE A 246 10.95 -12.00 -7.42
N ASN A 247 12.23 -12.12 -7.76
CA ASN A 247 12.88 -13.34 -8.21
C ASN A 247 14.28 -13.45 -7.62
N ARG A 248 14.97 -14.58 -7.85
CA ARG A 248 16.32 -14.80 -7.32
C ARG A 248 17.34 -13.75 -7.78
N GLU A 249 17.20 -13.27 -9.00
CA GLU A 249 18.10 -12.27 -9.59
C GLU A 249 17.98 -10.91 -8.90
N PHE A 250 16.74 -10.50 -8.57
CA PHE A 250 16.44 -9.28 -7.83
C PHE A 250 17.27 -9.16 -6.54
N PHE A 251 17.26 -10.21 -5.71
CA PHE A 251 17.96 -10.22 -4.43
C PHE A 251 19.48 -10.30 -4.58
N ARG A 252 19.98 -10.88 -5.68
CA ARG A 252 21.43 -11.02 -5.94
C ARG A 252 22.04 -9.80 -6.61
N ARG A 253 21.24 -8.93 -7.23
CA ARG A 253 21.74 -7.84 -8.07
C ARG A 253 22.49 -6.76 -7.30
N ALA A 254 21.99 -6.34 -6.13
CA ALA A 254 22.59 -5.27 -5.34
C ALA A 254 22.28 -5.40 -3.84
N PRO A 255 22.82 -6.42 -3.14
CA PRO A 255 22.45 -6.71 -1.75
C PRO A 255 22.73 -5.55 -0.78
N SER A 256 23.81 -4.78 -1.01
CA SER A 256 24.13 -3.59 -0.20
C SER A 256 23.09 -2.47 -0.36
N PHE A 257 22.63 -2.20 -1.59
CA PHE A 257 21.57 -1.24 -1.87
C PHE A 257 20.23 -1.67 -1.26
N LEU A 258 19.89 -2.96 -1.39
CA LEU A 258 18.68 -3.53 -0.79
C LEU A 258 18.72 -3.43 0.74
N ALA A 259 19.85 -3.76 1.37
CA ALA A 259 20.02 -3.64 2.82
C ALA A 259 19.88 -2.19 3.31
N ARG A 260 20.46 -1.23 2.59
CA ARG A 260 20.31 0.20 2.91
C ARG A 260 18.87 0.68 2.74
N THR A 261 18.15 0.16 1.75
CA THR A 261 16.73 0.46 1.56
C THR A 261 15.90 -0.06 2.73
N LEU A 262 16.18 -1.28 3.20
CA LEU A 262 15.52 -1.86 4.38
C LEU A 262 15.83 -1.04 5.64
N LEU A 263 17.08 -0.63 5.83
CA LEU A 263 17.48 0.23 6.95
C LEU A 263 16.76 1.59 6.91
N GLY A 264 16.73 2.24 5.74
CA GLY A 264 15.99 3.49 5.55
C GLY A 264 14.50 3.32 5.84
N THR A 265 13.90 2.22 5.37
CA THR A 265 12.50 1.89 5.65
C THR A 265 12.27 1.71 7.15
N ALA A 266 13.11 0.94 7.83
CA ALA A 266 13.02 0.73 9.28
C ALA A 266 13.16 2.05 10.08
N LEU A 267 14.07 2.94 9.67
CA LEU A 267 14.21 4.26 10.29
C LEU A 267 12.98 5.12 10.07
N THR A 268 12.41 5.15 8.87
CA THR A 268 11.17 5.90 8.60
C THR A 268 9.98 5.34 9.37
N MET A 269 9.90 4.01 9.55
CA MET A 269 8.91 3.36 10.40
C MET A 269 9.08 3.74 11.87
N LEU A 270 10.31 3.79 12.37
CA LEU A 270 10.62 4.21 13.73
C LEU A 270 10.21 5.67 13.96
N ILE A 271 10.56 6.57 13.04
CA ILE A 271 10.15 7.99 13.10
C ILE A 271 8.63 8.11 13.07
N ALA A 272 7.95 7.34 12.21
CA ALA A 272 6.49 7.32 12.15
C ALA A 272 5.87 6.86 13.48
N ALA A 273 6.41 5.82 14.11
CA ALA A 273 5.94 5.33 15.42
C ALA A 273 6.16 6.37 16.54
N LEU A 274 7.34 6.99 16.60
CA LEU A 274 7.64 8.03 17.59
C LEU A 274 6.74 9.26 17.41
N ALA A 275 6.53 9.68 16.17
CA ALA A 275 5.63 10.79 15.87
C ALA A 275 4.17 10.44 16.22
N ALA A 276 3.72 9.21 15.93
CA ALA A 276 2.39 8.76 16.30
C ALA A 276 2.15 8.74 17.82
N LEU A 277 3.17 8.36 18.61
CA LEU A 277 3.11 8.45 20.08
C LEU A 277 2.94 9.91 20.55
N GLY A 278 3.70 10.83 19.96
CA GLY A 278 3.57 12.26 20.26
C GLY A 278 2.19 12.83 19.88
N LEU A 279 1.68 12.47 18.69
CA LEU A 279 0.36 12.90 18.22
C LEU A 279 -0.78 12.30 19.06
N SER A 280 -0.65 11.04 19.48
CA SER A 280 -1.64 10.37 20.32
C SER A 280 -1.75 11.04 21.70
N ALA A 281 -0.62 11.40 22.31
CA ALA A 281 -0.61 12.12 23.59
C ALA A 281 -1.34 13.47 23.53
N LEU A 282 -1.36 14.12 22.36
CA LEU A 282 -2.02 15.42 22.16
C LEU A 282 -3.51 15.30 21.83
N THR A 283 -3.97 14.16 21.34
CA THR A 283 -5.33 14.03 20.75
C THR A 283 -6.17 12.91 21.34
N HIS A 284 -5.62 12.11 22.25
CA HIS A 284 -6.26 10.93 22.85
C HIS A 284 -6.76 9.89 21.82
N LEU A 285 -6.36 10.00 20.56
CA LEU A 285 -6.64 9.01 19.52
C LEU A 285 -5.81 7.74 19.76
N ASP A 286 -6.37 6.61 19.31
CA ASP A 286 -5.71 5.32 19.41
C ASP A 286 -4.33 5.32 18.75
N VAL A 287 -3.29 5.09 19.55
CA VAL A 287 -1.88 5.05 19.14
C VAL A 287 -1.70 4.08 17.97
N ARG A 288 -2.43 2.97 17.95
CA ARG A 288 -2.27 1.93 16.93
C ARG A 288 -2.74 2.43 15.58
N SER A 289 -3.95 2.99 15.53
CA SER A 289 -4.52 3.59 14.32
C SER A 289 -3.64 4.73 13.78
N LEU A 290 -3.12 5.58 14.66
CA LEU A 290 -2.19 6.65 14.30
C LEU A 290 -0.88 6.11 13.75
N THR A 291 -0.26 5.16 14.46
CA THR A 291 1.00 4.55 14.04
C THR A 291 0.83 3.91 12.67
N LEU A 292 -0.22 3.11 12.48
CA LEU A 292 -0.46 2.41 11.22
C LEU A 292 -0.71 3.38 10.04
N GLY A 293 -1.45 4.46 10.25
CA GLY A 293 -1.68 5.46 9.21
C GLY A 293 -0.47 6.33 8.90
N MET A 294 0.46 6.47 9.85
CA MET A 294 1.74 7.16 9.65
C MET A 294 2.82 6.27 9.04
N MET A 295 2.71 4.94 9.17
CA MET A 295 3.70 4.01 8.63
C MET A 295 3.82 4.14 7.10
N PRO A 296 5.05 4.11 6.56
CA PRO A 296 5.27 4.07 5.12
C PRO A 296 4.68 2.78 4.57
N GLY A 297 3.80 2.87 3.56
CA GLY A 297 3.11 1.69 3.03
C GLY A 297 2.19 2.04 1.86
N GLY A 298 1.60 1.03 1.23
CA GLY A 298 0.54 1.26 0.25
C GLY A 298 -0.83 1.38 0.94
N ILE A 299 -1.72 2.16 0.34
CA ILE A 299 -3.05 2.45 0.90
C ILE A 299 -3.84 1.15 1.10
N ALA A 300 -3.81 0.23 0.12
CA ALA A 300 -4.54 -1.02 0.21
C ALA A 300 -4.03 -1.87 1.38
N GLU A 301 -2.71 -2.02 1.48
CA GLU A 301 -2.06 -2.89 2.47
C GLU A 301 -2.26 -2.36 3.89
N MET A 302 -2.11 -1.05 4.10
CA MET A 302 -2.31 -0.43 5.41
C MET A 302 -3.78 -0.41 5.83
N SER A 303 -4.70 -0.18 4.90
CA SER A 303 -6.15 -0.19 5.20
C SER A 303 -6.66 -1.60 5.51
N LEU A 304 -6.17 -2.61 4.77
CA LEU A 304 -6.42 -4.02 5.08
C LEU A 304 -5.84 -4.43 6.44
N THR A 305 -4.65 -3.93 6.78
CA THR A 305 -4.04 -4.17 8.08
C THR A 305 -4.89 -3.54 9.19
N ALA A 306 -5.41 -2.34 8.95
CA ALA A 306 -6.32 -1.68 9.88
C ALA A 306 -7.61 -2.48 10.07
N GLU A 307 -8.21 -2.99 8.98
CA GLU A 307 -9.43 -3.80 8.99
C GLU A 307 -9.24 -5.08 9.82
N VAL A 308 -8.15 -5.82 9.56
CA VAL A 308 -7.86 -7.08 10.29
C VAL A 308 -7.55 -6.84 11.76
N LEU A 309 -6.85 -5.76 12.09
CA LEU A 309 -6.52 -5.39 13.47
C LEU A 309 -7.67 -4.66 14.20
N GLN A 310 -8.83 -4.51 13.56
CA GLN A 310 -9.99 -3.79 14.10
C GLN A 310 -9.67 -2.34 14.49
N LEU A 311 -8.85 -1.67 13.67
CA LEU A 311 -8.46 -0.27 13.82
C LEU A 311 -9.32 0.64 12.91
N SER A 312 -9.17 1.95 13.07
CA SER A 312 -9.90 2.92 12.24
C SER A 312 -9.38 2.93 10.80
N VAL A 313 -10.00 2.13 9.93
CA VAL A 313 -9.71 2.07 8.48
C VAL A 313 -9.81 3.46 7.84
N PRO A 314 -10.82 4.30 8.12
CA PRO A 314 -10.94 5.62 7.49
C PRO A 314 -9.85 6.60 7.93
N LEU A 315 -9.45 6.59 9.21
CA LEU A 315 -8.35 7.43 9.70
C LEU A 315 -7.01 7.03 9.05
N VAL A 316 -6.72 5.73 9.00
CA VAL A 316 -5.52 5.19 8.34
C VAL A 316 -5.53 5.54 6.85
N THR A 317 -6.65 5.33 6.18
CA THR A 317 -6.81 5.67 4.76
C THR A 317 -6.59 7.16 4.53
N ALA A 318 -7.21 8.04 5.32
CA ALA A 318 -7.08 9.49 5.17
C ALA A 318 -5.62 9.96 5.33
N MET A 319 -4.89 9.44 6.32
CA MET A 319 -3.46 9.74 6.48
C MET A 319 -2.62 9.27 5.29
N GLN A 320 -2.87 8.06 4.78
CA GLN A 320 -2.13 7.49 3.65
C GLN A 320 -2.42 8.25 2.34
N VAL A 321 -3.67 8.68 2.13
CA VAL A 321 -4.06 9.51 0.99
C VAL A 321 -3.41 10.88 1.07
N MET A 322 -3.52 11.57 2.21
CA MET A 322 -2.91 12.89 2.40
C MET A 322 -1.39 12.85 2.19
N ARG A 323 -0.71 11.83 2.71
CA ARG A 323 0.73 11.62 2.47
C ARG A 323 1.03 11.43 0.99
N LEU A 324 0.23 10.64 0.27
CA LEU A 324 0.42 10.44 -1.17
C LEU A 324 0.26 11.76 -1.94
N LEU A 325 -0.71 12.60 -1.59
CA LEU A 325 -0.92 13.91 -2.20
C LEU A 325 0.30 14.81 -1.97
N PHE A 326 0.81 14.88 -0.73
CA PHE A 326 2.02 15.65 -0.44
C PHE A 326 3.19 15.18 -1.29
N VAL A 327 3.46 13.88 -1.34
CA VAL A 327 4.59 13.38 -2.14
C VAL A 327 4.37 13.67 -3.61
N LEU A 328 3.18 13.43 -4.16
CA LEU A 328 2.94 13.66 -5.58
C LEU A 328 3.11 15.14 -5.97
N PHE A 329 2.59 16.07 -5.16
CA PHE A 329 2.63 17.49 -5.46
C PHE A 329 3.95 18.18 -5.05
N LEU A 330 4.60 17.73 -3.97
CA LEU A 330 5.85 18.34 -3.49
C LEU A 330 7.12 17.63 -3.99
N ALA A 331 7.10 16.34 -4.31
CA ALA A 331 8.34 15.60 -4.64
C ALA A 331 9.10 16.20 -5.82
N GLU A 332 8.43 16.41 -6.95
CA GLU A 332 9.08 16.93 -8.16
C GLU A 332 9.56 18.38 -7.99
N PRO A 333 8.75 19.33 -7.47
CA PRO A 333 9.21 20.69 -7.21
C PRO A 333 10.36 20.78 -6.19
N LEU A 334 10.30 19.98 -5.13
CA LEU A 334 11.36 19.92 -4.11
C LEU A 334 12.66 19.41 -4.72
N TYR A 335 12.60 18.35 -5.54
CA TYR A 335 13.78 17.82 -6.21
C TYR A 335 14.41 18.85 -7.14
N ARG A 336 13.62 19.52 -7.98
CA ARG A 336 14.11 20.55 -8.90
C ARG A 336 14.81 21.68 -8.16
N ARG A 337 14.19 22.22 -7.10
CA ARG A 337 14.79 23.29 -6.27
C ARG A 337 16.07 22.86 -5.56
N TRP A 338 16.12 21.61 -5.09
CA TRP A 338 17.31 21.09 -4.43
C TRP A 338 18.46 20.91 -5.43
N ASN A 339 18.16 20.45 -6.64
CA ASN A 339 19.16 20.27 -7.69
C ASN A 339 19.70 21.61 -8.21
N THR A 340 18.86 22.66 -8.34
CA THR A 340 19.33 23.99 -8.77
C THR A 340 20.23 24.66 -7.74
N ARG A 341 19.88 24.60 -6.44
CA ARG A 341 20.69 25.19 -5.36
C ARG A 341 22.06 24.54 -5.13
N LEU A 342 22.30 23.38 -5.72
CA LEU A 342 23.58 22.68 -5.67
C LEU A 342 24.37 22.81 -6.98
N ALA A 343 23.76 23.39 -8.02
CA ALA A 343 24.40 23.73 -9.28
C ALA A 343 24.91 25.18 -9.27
N ASP A 344 24.30 26.04 -8.44
CA ASP A 344 24.83 27.34 -8.00
C ASP A 344 25.87 27.17 -6.89
#